data_AF-A0AB33E167-F1
#
_entry.id   AF-A0AB33E167-F1
#
_cell.length_a   1.000
_cell.length_b   1.000
_cell.length_c   1.000
_cell.angle_alpha   90.00
_cell.angle_beta   90.00
_cell.angle_gamma   90.00
#
_symmetry.space_group_name_H-M   'P 1'
#
loop_
_entity.id
_entity.type
_entity.pdbx_description
1 polymer ?
#
loop_
_entity_poly.entity_id
_entity_poly.type
_entity_poly.pdbx_seq_one_letter_code
_entity_poly.pdbx_strand_id
1 'polypeptide(L)'
;MAMTNEIIFYTQIASIVTFIIALFTVYNVLVQAKDAAIQLLKERLIIKDEQIAALKAQTPDTLVSILNDRIKVTQEEIGRLKNDGDMHRIEIDLKEEELRGIQNKLSALSELIRESDFVCPECGDPLAGRQSHTIYGGADGEQEADILISSYECGYSIADDGRELSRCQHQAR
;
A
#
# COMPACT_ATOMS: atom_id res chain seq x y z
N MET A 1 7.89 85.39 73.78
CA MET A 1 8.61 84.61 72.74
C MET A 1 7.69 83.47 72.26
N ALA A 2 6.56 83.81 71.63
CA ALA A 2 5.51 82.86 71.20
C ALA A 2 5.36 82.82 69.66
N MET A 3 6.08 83.69 68.94
CA MET A 3 5.96 83.87 67.50
C MET A 3 6.65 82.76 66.68
N THR A 4 7.54 81.96 67.29
CA THR A 4 8.30 80.92 66.57
C THR A 4 7.49 79.64 66.33
N ASN A 5 6.61 79.24 67.25
CA ASN A 5 5.89 77.96 67.12
C ASN A 5 4.73 78.04 66.10
N GLU A 6 4.02 79.16 66.03
CA GLU A 6 2.94 79.36 65.06
C GLU A 6 3.47 79.40 63.63
N ILE A 7 4.59 80.09 63.39
CA ILE A 7 5.22 80.15 62.07
C ILE A 7 5.68 78.76 61.62
N ILE A 8 6.30 77.98 62.52
CA ILE A 8 6.72 76.60 62.21
C ILE A 8 5.50 75.72 61.87
N PHE A 9 4.40 75.84 62.62
CA PHE A 9 3.19 75.06 62.36
C PHE A 9 2.53 75.42 61.01
N TYR A 10 2.43 76.72 60.68
CA TYR A 10 1.91 77.17 59.39
C TYR A 10 2.75 76.70 58.20
N THR A 11 4.08 76.76 58.31
CA THR A 11 4.97 76.27 57.23
C THR A 11 4.84 74.77 57.00
N GLN A 12 4.63 73.97 58.06
CA GLN A 12 4.38 72.54 57.93
C GLN A 12 3.04 72.26 57.22
N ILE A 13 1.96 72.94 57.61
CA ILE A 13 0.66 72.82 56.92
C ILE A 13 0.77 73.24 55.46
N ALA A 14 1.43 74.37 55.17
CA ALA A 14 1.64 74.84 53.81
C ALA A 14 2.44 73.84 52.97
N SER A 15 3.46 73.18 53.54
CA SER A 15 4.24 72.14 52.86
C SER A 15 3.41 70.90 52.55
N ILE A 16 2.53 70.48 53.46
CA ILE A 16 1.62 69.34 53.25
C ILE A 16 0.61 69.67 52.16
N VAL A 17 0.01 70.85 52.20
CA VAL A 17 -0.97 71.30 51.19
C VAL A 17 -0.33 71.39 49.81
N THR A 18 0.86 72.00 49.70
CA THR A 18 1.60 72.07 48.42
C THR A 18 2.01 70.69 47.92
N PHE A 19 2.41 69.77 48.80
CA PHE A 19 2.70 68.38 48.44
C PHE A 19 1.47 67.64 47.91
N ILE A 20 0.31 67.79 48.55
CA ILE A 20 -0.96 67.18 48.09
C ILE A 20 -1.36 67.74 46.72
N ILE A 21 -1.23 69.05 46.51
CA ILE A 21 -1.50 69.68 45.21
C ILE A 21 -0.56 69.12 44.13
N ALA A 22 0.74 69.01 44.43
CA ALA A 22 1.71 68.43 43.50
C ALA A 22 1.43 66.97 43.16
N LEU A 23 0.97 66.16 44.13
CA LEU A 23 0.53 64.79 43.85
C LEU A 23 -0.71 64.76 42.94
N PHE A 24 -1.66 65.67 43.15
CA PHE A 24 -2.88 65.74 42.33
C PHE A 24 -2.58 66.15 40.89
N THR A 25 -1.64 67.07 40.66
CA THR A 25 -1.23 67.45 39.30
C THR A 25 -0.53 66.30 38.58
N VAL A 26 0.39 65.59 39.25
CA VAL A 26 1.07 64.42 38.69
C VAL A 26 0.06 63.31 38.37
N TYR A 27 -0.89 63.04 39.27
CA TYR A 27 -1.95 62.07 39.05
C TYR A 27 -2.79 62.40 37.81
N ASN A 28 -3.22 63.65 37.65
CA ASN A 28 -4.01 64.07 36.48
C ASN A 28 -3.24 63.91 35.17
N VAL A 29 -1.95 64.25 35.15
CA VAL A 29 -1.10 64.05 33.96
C VAL A 29 -0.99 62.56 33.61
N LEU A 30 -0.85 61.71 34.63
CA LEU A 30 -0.71 60.26 34.43
C LEU A 30 -2.00 59.61 33.93
N VAL A 31 -3.16 60.10 34.38
CA VAL A 31 -4.48 59.69 33.86
C VAL A 31 -4.62 60.08 32.38
N GLN A 32 -4.30 61.32 32.02
CA GLN A 32 -4.34 61.77 30.62
C GLN A 32 -3.41 60.97 29.71
N ALA A 33 -2.20 60.65 30.19
CA ALA A 33 -1.26 59.80 29.44
C ALA A 33 -1.80 58.37 29.24
N LYS A 34 -2.48 57.81 30.25
CA LYS A 34 -3.13 56.50 30.13
C LYS A 34 -4.28 56.53 29.13
N ASP A 35 -5.12 57.55 29.15
CA ASP A 35 -6.24 57.68 28.21
C ASP A 35 -5.77 57.80 26.76
N ALA A 36 -4.70 58.58 26.51
CA ALA A 36 -4.08 58.68 25.19
C ALA A 36 -3.50 57.33 24.72
N ALA A 37 -2.85 56.57 25.62
CA ALA A 37 -2.34 55.24 25.30
C ALA A 37 -3.48 54.25 24.97
N ILE A 38 -4.60 54.30 25.71
CA ILE A 38 -5.77 53.46 25.45
C ILE A 38 -6.40 53.80 24.09
N GLN A 39 -6.52 55.09 23.75
CA GLN A 39 -7.04 55.51 22.45
C GLN A 39 -6.16 55.00 21.31
N LEU A 40 -4.83 55.15 21.44
CA LEU A 40 -3.88 54.66 20.44
C LEU A 40 -3.92 53.13 20.29
N LEU A 41 -4.09 52.39 21.38
CA LEU A 41 -4.25 50.94 21.33
C LEU A 41 -5.56 50.52 20.65
N LYS A 42 -6.67 51.23 20.90
CA LYS A 42 -7.95 51.00 20.21
C LYS A 42 -7.85 51.26 18.71
N GLU A 43 -7.20 52.34 18.30
CA GLU A 43 -7.03 52.68 16.88
C GLU A 43 -6.17 51.61 16.18
N ARG A 44 -5.09 51.16 16.81
CA ARG A 44 -4.28 50.05 16.29
C ARG A 44 -5.06 48.74 16.15
N LEU A 45 -5.96 48.44 17.08
CA LEU A 45 -6.83 47.27 16.97
C LEU A 45 -7.76 47.38 15.77
N ILE A 46 -8.42 48.52 15.58
CA ILE A 46 -9.31 48.76 14.43
C ILE A 46 -8.55 48.60 13.11
N ILE A 47 -7.38 49.23 12.99
CA ILE A 47 -6.53 49.11 11.79
C ILE A 47 -6.11 47.65 11.55
N LYS A 48 -5.82 46.90 12.61
CA LYS A 48 -5.43 45.49 12.49
C LYS A 48 -6.61 44.61 12.09
N ASP A 49 -7.80 44.86 12.63
CA ASP A 49 -9.03 44.16 12.23
C ASP A 49 -9.39 44.47 10.77
N GLU A 50 -9.24 45.72 10.32
CA GLU A 50 -9.40 46.10 8.92
C GLU A 50 -8.37 45.42 8.02
N GLN A 51 -7.09 45.34 8.44
CA GLN A 51 -6.06 44.59 7.70
C GLN A 51 -6.41 43.10 7.62
N ILE A 52 -6.89 42.50 8.70
CA ILE A 52 -7.33 41.09 8.73
C ILE A 52 -8.54 40.90 7.81
N ALA A 53 -9.52 41.79 7.84
CA ALA A 53 -10.68 41.75 6.96
C ALA A 53 -10.29 41.91 5.48
N ALA A 54 -9.37 42.81 5.17
CA ALA A 54 -8.84 43.01 3.83
C ALA A 54 -8.02 41.80 3.34
N LEU A 55 -7.21 41.19 4.22
CA LEU A 55 -6.47 39.95 3.94
C LEU A 55 -7.39 38.75 3.75
N LYS A 56 -8.44 38.62 4.57
CA LYS A 56 -9.50 37.62 4.39
C LYS A 56 -10.26 37.83 3.09
N ALA A 57 -10.51 39.08 2.69
CA ALA A 57 -11.12 39.39 1.39
C ALA A 57 -10.16 39.16 0.21
N GLN A 58 -8.85 39.32 0.41
CA GLN A 58 -7.80 39.05 -0.59
C GLN A 58 -7.49 37.57 -0.76
N THR A 59 -7.71 36.75 0.26
CA THR A 59 -7.61 35.30 0.15
C THR A 59 -8.96 34.82 -0.41
N PRO A 60 -9.05 34.33 -1.66
CA PRO A 60 -10.33 33.91 -2.17
C PRO A 60 -10.72 32.64 -1.40
N ASP A 61 -11.74 32.71 -0.56
CA ASP A 61 -12.36 31.54 0.09
C ASP A 61 -12.68 30.45 -0.96
N THR A 62 -12.95 30.87 -2.20
CA THR A 62 -13.11 30.01 -3.37
C THR A 62 -11.84 29.24 -3.72
N LEU A 63 -10.65 29.83 -3.65
CA LEU A 63 -9.39 29.16 -3.96
C LEU A 63 -9.05 28.12 -2.89
N VAL A 64 -9.30 28.44 -1.62
CA VAL A 64 -9.15 27.50 -0.51
C VAL A 64 -10.17 26.36 -0.61
N SER A 65 -11.43 26.68 -0.94
CA SER A 65 -12.48 25.67 -1.19
C SER A 65 -12.11 24.75 -2.36
N ILE A 66 -11.67 25.31 -3.49
CA ILE A 66 -11.26 24.53 -4.67
C ILE A 66 -10.06 23.65 -4.35
N LEU A 67 -9.08 24.14 -3.58
CA LEU A 67 -7.95 23.32 -3.15
C LEU A 67 -8.41 22.17 -2.26
N ASN A 68 -9.32 22.44 -1.32
CA ASN A 68 -9.83 21.45 -0.39
C ASN A 68 -10.65 20.36 -1.12
N ASP A 69 -11.46 20.76 -2.10
CA ASP A 69 -12.19 19.85 -2.97
C ASP A 69 -11.23 18.98 -3.79
N ARG A 70 -10.15 19.56 -4.34
CA ARG A 70 -9.12 18.79 -5.07
C ARG A 70 -8.38 17.82 -4.17
N ILE A 71 -8.07 18.20 -2.93
CA ILE A 71 -7.45 17.32 -1.94
C ILE A 71 -8.37 16.13 -1.66
N LYS A 72 -9.66 16.39 -1.44
CA LYS A 72 -10.65 15.34 -1.18
C LYS A 72 -10.78 14.36 -2.35
N VAL A 73 -10.94 14.86 -3.58
CA VAL A 73 -11.04 14.02 -4.78
C VAL A 73 -9.78 13.17 -4.96
N THR A 74 -8.59 13.75 -4.75
CA THR A 74 -7.33 13.01 -4.87
C THR A 74 -7.22 11.92 -3.80
N GLN A 75 -7.68 12.19 -2.58
CA GLN A 75 -7.65 11.22 -1.49
C GLN A 75 -8.64 10.06 -1.70
N GLU A 76 -9.83 10.34 -2.25
CA GLU A 76 -10.79 9.33 -2.66
C GLU A 76 -10.22 8.44 -3.78
N GLU A 77 -9.55 9.05 -4.77
CA GLU A 77 -8.90 8.32 -5.87
C GLU A 77 -7.76 7.41 -5.38
N ILE A 78 -6.90 7.91 -4.48
CA ILE A 78 -5.86 7.09 -3.84
C ILE A 78 -6.49 5.91 -3.08
N GLY A 79 -7.59 6.13 -2.36
CA GLY A 79 -8.32 5.07 -1.67
C GLY A 79 -8.85 4.00 -2.62
N ARG A 80 -9.44 4.43 -3.76
CA ARG A 80 -9.94 3.52 -4.80
C ARG A 80 -8.82 2.69 -5.41
N LEU A 81 -7.73 3.33 -5.83
CA LEU A 81 -6.57 2.67 -6.43
C LEU A 81 -5.91 1.68 -5.46
N LYS A 82 -5.86 2.00 -4.17
CA LYS A 82 -5.35 1.08 -3.14
C LYS A 82 -6.23 -0.17 -3.00
N ASN A 83 -7.55 0.01 -2.91
CA ASN A 83 -8.49 -1.12 -2.83
C ASN A 83 -8.43 -1.99 -4.10
N ASP A 84 -8.30 -1.37 -5.27
CA ASP A 84 -8.14 -2.07 -6.55
C ASP A 84 -6.84 -2.88 -6.58
N GLY A 85 -5.74 -2.32 -6.10
CA GLY A 85 -4.47 -3.02 -5.93
C GLY A 85 -4.55 -4.22 -4.97
N ASP A 86 -5.27 -4.09 -3.85
CA ASP A 86 -5.47 -5.19 -2.90
C ASP A 86 -6.34 -6.30 -3.50
N MET A 87 -7.40 -5.94 -4.26
CA MET A 87 -8.23 -6.90 -4.98
C MET A 87 -7.45 -7.66 -6.07
N HIS A 88 -6.64 -6.95 -6.85
CA HIS A 88 -5.79 -7.58 -7.84
C HIS A 88 -4.74 -8.50 -7.20
N ARG A 89 -4.21 -8.16 -6.03
CA ARG A 89 -3.29 -9.07 -5.31
C ARG A 89 -3.98 -10.36 -4.91
N ILE A 90 -5.21 -10.28 -4.38
CA ILE A 90 -6.01 -11.46 -4.03
C ILE A 90 -6.29 -12.32 -5.27
N GLU A 91 -6.61 -11.69 -6.42
CA GLU A 91 -6.86 -12.41 -7.67
C GLU A 91 -5.61 -13.11 -8.19
N ILE A 92 -4.44 -12.47 -8.09
CA ILE A 92 -3.14 -13.07 -8.44
C ILE A 92 -2.86 -14.28 -7.56
N ASP A 93 -3.01 -14.15 -6.23
CA ASP A 93 -2.77 -15.24 -5.29
C ASP A 93 -3.67 -16.45 -5.58
N LEU A 94 -4.96 -16.22 -5.90
CA LEU A 94 -5.89 -17.27 -6.32
C LEU A 94 -5.46 -17.94 -7.62
N LYS A 95 -5.02 -17.16 -8.61
CA LYS A 95 -4.55 -17.69 -9.90
C LYS A 95 -3.25 -18.47 -9.76
N GLU A 96 -2.33 -18.05 -8.90
CA GLU A 96 -1.12 -18.81 -8.59
C GLU A 96 -1.45 -20.15 -7.90
N GLU A 97 -2.43 -20.18 -7.00
CA GLU A 97 -2.89 -21.42 -6.38
C GLU A 97 -3.57 -22.37 -7.38
N GLU A 98 -4.42 -21.84 -8.27
CA GLU A 98 -5.00 -22.61 -9.38
C GLU A 98 -3.91 -23.22 -10.27
N LEU A 99 -2.89 -22.42 -10.61
CA LEU A 99 -1.78 -22.83 -11.47
C LEU A 99 -0.97 -23.95 -10.81
N ARG A 100 -0.67 -23.84 -9.51
CA ARG A 100 -0.03 -24.89 -8.72
C ARG A 100 -0.88 -26.17 -8.67
N GLY A 101 -2.20 -26.03 -8.52
CA GLY A 101 -3.13 -27.16 -8.55
C GLY A 101 -3.14 -27.89 -9.90
N ILE A 102 -3.09 -27.15 -11.00
CA ILE A 102 -3.00 -27.72 -12.36
C ILE A 102 -1.65 -28.41 -12.57
N GLN A 103 -0.54 -27.82 -12.13
CA GLN A 103 0.78 -28.44 -12.20
C GLN A 103 0.82 -29.76 -11.44
N ASN A 104 0.28 -29.83 -10.22
CA ASN A 104 0.21 -31.07 -9.46
C ASN A 104 -0.60 -32.16 -10.17
N LYS A 105 -1.74 -31.79 -10.78
CA LYS A 105 -2.55 -32.73 -11.58
C LYS A 105 -1.81 -33.21 -12.83
N LEU A 106 -1.07 -32.32 -13.49
CA LEU A 106 -0.24 -32.66 -14.64
C LEU A 106 0.88 -33.63 -14.25
N SER A 107 1.56 -33.37 -13.13
CA SER A 107 2.58 -34.27 -12.59
C SER A 107 2.00 -35.65 -12.27
N ALA A 108 0.85 -35.71 -11.59
CA ALA A 108 0.17 -36.97 -11.30
C ALA A 108 -0.26 -37.72 -12.57
N LEU A 109 -0.78 -37.01 -13.58
CA LEU A 109 -1.10 -37.59 -14.88
C LEU A 109 0.15 -38.08 -15.61
N SER A 110 1.25 -37.33 -15.55
CA SER A 110 2.52 -37.73 -16.15
C SER A 110 3.11 -38.98 -15.48
N GLU A 111 2.94 -39.13 -14.16
CA GLU A 111 3.34 -40.34 -13.44
C GLU A 111 2.47 -41.53 -13.86
N LEU A 112 1.15 -41.36 -13.92
CA LEU A 112 0.22 -42.38 -14.41
C LEU A 112 0.51 -42.80 -15.86
N ILE A 113 0.88 -41.86 -16.72
CA ILE A 113 1.26 -42.15 -18.11
C ILE A 113 2.61 -42.88 -18.16
N ARG A 114 3.58 -42.55 -17.29
CA ARG A 114 4.84 -43.30 -17.19
C ARG A 114 4.68 -44.72 -16.65
N GLU A 115 3.74 -44.92 -15.72
CA GLU A 115 3.44 -46.24 -15.16
C GLU A 115 2.63 -47.13 -16.10
N SER A 116 2.05 -46.55 -17.15
CA SER A 116 1.31 -47.30 -18.16
C SER A 116 2.15 -47.45 -19.43
N ASP A 117 2.14 -48.64 -20.05
CA ASP A 117 2.91 -48.91 -21.28
C ASP A 117 2.33 -48.22 -22.53
N PHE A 118 1.80 -47.00 -22.37
CA PHE A 118 1.22 -46.17 -23.42
C PHE A 118 2.23 -45.17 -24.01
N VAL A 119 3.40 -45.01 -23.40
CA VAL A 119 4.49 -44.17 -23.92
C VAL A 119 5.80 -44.92 -24.00
N CYS A 120 6.61 -44.61 -25.00
CA CYS A 120 7.93 -45.19 -25.16
C CYS A 120 8.82 -44.76 -23.97
N PRO A 121 9.51 -45.70 -23.28
CA PRO A 121 10.34 -45.37 -22.13
C PRO A 121 11.57 -44.51 -22.47
N GLU A 122 11.98 -44.49 -23.74
CA GLU A 122 13.18 -43.79 -24.20
C GLU A 122 12.91 -42.35 -24.66
N CYS A 123 11.76 -42.08 -25.30
CA CYS A 123 11.47 -40.75 -25.89
C CYS A 123 10.12 -40.15 -25.52
N GLY A 124 9.22 -40.91 -24.88
CA GLY A 124 7.88 -40.45 -24.51
C GLY A 124 6.84 -40.45 -25.63
N ASP A 125 7.16 -41.00 -26.82
CA ASP A 125 6.22 -41.08 -27.94
C ASP A 125 5.07 -42.05 -27.62
N PRO A 126 3.84 -41.77 -28.10
CA PRO A 126 2.67 -42.58 -27.79
C PRO A 126 2.75 -43.98 -28.43
N LEU A 127 2.00 -44.91 -27.84
CA LEU A 127 1.79 -46.25 -28.34
C LEU A 127 1.02 -46.22 -29.68
N ALA A 128 1.64 -46.79 -30.72
CA ALA A 128 1.05 -46.92 -32.05
C ALA A 128 0.11 -48.13 -32.14
N GLY A 129 0.39 -49.21 -31.41
CA GLY A 129 -0.48 -50.39 -31.36
C GLY A 129 0.01 -51.52 -30.48
N ARG A 130 -0.87 -52.49 -30.21
CA ARG A 130 -0.54 -53.76 -29.54
C ARG A 130 -1.08 -54.92 -30.36
N GLN A 131 -0.25 -55.94 -30.56
CA GLN A 131 -0.62 -57.15 -31.28
C GLN A 131 -0.24 -58.38 -30.46
N SER A 132 -1.15 -59.34 -30.35
CA SER A 132 -0.86 -60.65 -29.78
C SER A 132 -0.27 -61.54 -30.86
N HIS A 133 0.84 -62.22 -30.55
CA HIS A 133 1.49 -63.18 -31.43
C HIS A 133 1.67 -64.50 -30.69
N THR A 134 1.16 -65.59 -31.25
CA THR A 134 1.35 -66.94 -30.70
C THR A 134 2.68 -67.48 -31.18
N ILE A 135 3.60 -67.72 -30.25
CA ILE A 135 4.85 -68.42 -30.50
C ILE A 135 4.71 -69.90 -30.15
N TYR A 136 5.29 -70.75 -30.98
CA TYR A 136 5.31 -72.20 -30.80
C TYR A 136 6.71 -72.63 -30.37
N GLY A 137 6.83 -73.38 -29.27
CA GLY A 137 8.08 -73.85 -28.70
C GLY A 137 8.03 -75.33 -28.27
N GLY A 138 9.19 -75.98 -28.21
CA GLY A 138 9.34 -77.40 -27.86
C GLY A 138 9.92 -78.24 -29.00
N ALA A 139 10.48 -79.42 -28.68
CA ALA A 139 11.13 -80.31 -29.65
C ALA A 139 10.19 -80.74 -30.80
N ASP A 140 8.89 -80.79 -30.53
CA ASP A 140 7.84 -81.22 -31.46
C ASP A 140 6.77 -80.13 -31.72
N GLY A 141 6.99 -78.89 -31.24
CA GLY A 141 6.07 -77.76 -31.42
C GLY A 141 4.82 -77.75 -30.53
N GLU A 142 4.78 -78.56 -29.47
CA GLU A 142 3.59 -78.76 -28.63
C GLU A 142 3.29 -77.66 -27.59
N GLN A 143 4.17 -76.67 -27.39
CA GLN A 143 3.89 -75.56 -26.46
C GLN A 143 3.56 -74.29 -27.22
N GLU A 144 2.35 -73.79 -27.01
CA GLU A 144 1.88 -72.49 -27.48
C GLU A 144 1.98 -71.48 -26.34
N ALA A 145 2.60 -70.33 -26.63
CA ALA A 145 2.58 -69.18 -25.73
C ALA A 145 2.18 -67.94 -26.52
N ASP A 146 1.22 -67.18 -26.02
CA ASP A 146 0.86 -65.89 -26.58
C ASP A 146 1.76 -64.81 -25.98
N ILE A 147 2.47 -64.09 -26.84
CA ILE A 147 3.26 -62.91 -26.46
C ILE A 147 2.58 -61.64 -26.98
N LEU A 148 2.50 -60.62 -26.13
CA LEU A 148 2.00 -59.31 -26.53
C LEU A 148 3.17 -58.45 -26.99
N ILE A 149 3.07 -57.89 -28.20
CA ILE A 149 4.05 -56.95 -28.75
C ILE A 149 3.43 -55.56 -28.74
N SER A 150 4.08 -54.64 -28.05
CA SER A 150 3.73 -53.22 -28.02
C SER A 150 4.64 -52.45 -28.98
N SER A 151 4.05 -51.70 -29.91
CA SER A 151 4.75 -50.84 -30.86
C SER A 151 4.43 -49.37 -30.64
N TYR A 152 5.45 -48.52 -30.70
CA TYR A 152 5.36 -47.08 -30.45
C TYR A 152 5.61 -46.29 -31.75
N GLU A 153 5.11 -45.06 -31.84
CA GLU A 153 5.23 -44.24 -33.06
C GLU A 153 6.68 -43.92 -33.45
N CYS A 154 7.59 -43.86 -32.46
CA CYS A 154 9.03 -43.69 -32.67
C CYS A 154 9.73 -44.89 -33.33
N GLY A 155 9.00 -45.97 -33.62
CA GLY A 155 9.54 -47.21 -34.17
C GLY A 155 10.14 -48.17 -33.13
N TYR A 156 10.06 -47.84 -31.84
CA TYR A 156 10.41 -48.77 -30.76
C TYR A 156 9.36 -49.88 -30.64
N SER A 157 9.78 -51.12 -30.38
CA SER A 157 8.86 -52.20 -30.05
C SER A 157 9.47 -53.18 -29.05
N ILE A 158 8.63 -53.61 -28.11
CA ILE A 158 9.00 -54.50 -27.02
C ILE A 158 7.93 -55.57 -26.84
N ALA A 159 8.37 -56.80 -26.57
CA ALA A 159 7.50 -57.90 -26.19
C ALA A 159 7.29 -57.92 -24.66
N ASP A 160 6.16 -58.48 -24.21
CA ASP A 160 5.78 -58.58 -22.79
C ASP A 160 6.81 -59.35 -21.93
N ASP A 161 7.64 -60.18 -22.56
CA ASP A 161 8.75 -60.89 -21.91
C ASP A 161 10.02 -60.03 -21.74
N GLY A 162 9.95 -58.74 -22.05
CA GLY A 162 11.04 -57.77 -21.94
C GLY A 162 12.02 -57.79 -23.11
N ARG A 163 11.76 -58.57 -24.17
CA ARG A 163 12.63 -58.59 -25.36
C ARG A 163 12.34 -57.39 -26.26
N GLU A 164 13.37 -56.57 -26.46
CA GLU A 164 13.35 -55.48 -27.43
C GLU A 164 13.42 -56.03 -28.86
N LEU A 165 12.41 -55.69 -29.68
CA LEU A 165 12.30 -56.12 -31.07
C LEU A 165 12.81 -55.04 -32.04
N SER A 166 12.62 -53.76 -31.70
CA SER A 166 13.15 -52.63 -32.47
C SER A 166 13.49 -51.43 -31.59
N ARG A 167 14.54 -50.70 -31.99
CA ARG A 167 15.06 -49.53 -31.26
C ARG A 167 14.28 -48.26 -31.55
N CYS A 168 14.26 -47.36 -30.58
CA CYS A 168 13.70 -46.02 -30.72
C CYS A 168 14.52 -45.19 -31.74
N GLN A 169 13.87 -44.63 -32.75
CA GLN A 169 14.56 -43.83 -33.78
C GLN A 169 15.09 -42.49 -33.25
N HIS A 170 14.54 -41.98 -32.15
CA HIS A 170 15.00 -40.73 -31.53
C HIS A 170 16.34 -40.86 -30.78
N GLN A 171 16.80 -42.09 -30.48
CA GLN A 171 18.13 -42.35 -29.91
C GLN A 171 19.25 -42.44 -30.96
N ALA A 172 18.93 -42.47 -32.25
CA ALA A 172 19.92 -42.64 -33.32
C ALA A 172 20.60 -41.32 -33.76
N ARG A 173 20.58 -40.28 -32.92
CA ARG A 173 21.27 -39.00 -33.13
C ARG A 173 22.10 -38.58 -31.93
#